data_AF-A0A2V6LWQ1-F1
#
_entry.id   AF-A0A2V6LWQ1-F1
#
_cell.length_a   1.000
_cell.length_b   1.000
_cell.length_c   1.000
_cell.angle_alpha   90.00
_cell.angle_beta   90.00
_cell.angle_gamma   90.00
#
_symmetry.space_group_name_H-M   'P 1'
#
loop_
_entity.id
_entity.type
_entity.pdbx_description
1 polymer ?
#
loop_
_entity_poly.entity_id
_entity_poly.type
_entity_poly.pdbx_seq_one_letter_code
_entity_poly.pdbx_strand_id
1 'polypeptide(L)'
;MAPMYERIAILLAHAFYFYALLGVVFALAFVTVGVKRIDSQANGGGIAFRLLIFPGSVAFWPLLLRRWIAGKSEPPEERNPHR
;
A
#
# COMPACT_ATOMS: atom_id res chain seq x y z
N MET A 1 0.72 34.29 -22.16
CA MET A 1 0.55 33.86 -20.75
C MET A 1 -0.26 32.57 -20.77
N ALA A 2 0.30 31.45 -20.29
CA ALA A 2 -0.45 30.20 -20.16
C ALA A 2 -1.75 30.48 -19.38
N PRO A 3 -2.94 30.16 -19.93
CA PRO A 3 -4.20 30.43 -19.28
C PRO A 3 -4.30 29.71 -17.93
N MET A 4 -5.06 30.26 -16.98
CA MET A 4 -5.10 29.79 -15.59
C MET A 4 -5.42 28.30 -15.47
N TYR A 5 -6.29 27.77 -16.35
CA TYR A 5 -6.64 26.34 -16.37
C TYR A 5 -5.45 25.43 -16.73
N GLU A 6 -4.54 25.90 -17.57
CA GLU A 6 -3.36 25.13 -18.00
C GLU A 6 -2.39 24.96 -16.82
N ARG A 7 -2.19 26.02 -16.02
CA ARG A 7 -1.38 25.96 -14.80
C ARG A 7 -1.97 25.01 -13.76
N ILE A 8 -3.30 25.05 -13.58
CA ILE A 8 -4.01 24.15 -12.66
C ILE A 8 -3.87 22.69 -13.13
N ALA A 9 -4.06 22.43 -14.42
CA ALA A 9 -3.92 21.09 -14.99
C ALA A 9 -2.49 20.54 -14.79
N ILE A 10 -1.47 21.36 -15.03
CA ILE A 10 -0.06 20.98 -14.82
C ILE A 10 0.20 20.65 -13.35
N LEU A 11 -0.31 21.44 -12.40
CA LEU A 11 -0.13 21.19 -10.97
C LEU A 11 -0.79 19.89 -10.53
N LEU A 12 -2.02 19.64 -10.97
CA LEU A 12 -2.75 18.40 -10.66
C LEU A 12 -2.03 17.18 -11.23
N ALA A 13 -1.57 17.25 -12.49
CA ALA A 13 -0.81 16.17 -13.10
C ALA A 13 0.49 15.88 -12.33
N HIS A 14 1.26 16.91 -11.95
CA HIS A 14 2.46 16.74 -11.15
C HIS A 14 2.16 16.12 -9.78
N ALA A 15 1.13 16.59 -9.07
CA ALA A 15 0.71 16.02 -7.80
C ALA A 15 0.36 14.53 -7.93
N PHE A 16 -0.35 14.16 -9.01
CA PHE A 16 -0.67 12.77 -9.32
C PHE A 16 0.59 11.93 -9.61
N TYR A 17 1.53 12.44 -10.41
CA TYR A 17 2.80 11.76 -10.67
C TYR A 17 3.62 11.56 -9.40
N PHE A 18 3.71 12.57 -8.53
CA PHE A 18 4.38 12.45 -7.24
C PHE A 18 3.72 11.40 -6.35
N TYR A 19 2.39 11.41 -6.26
CA TYR A 19 1.64 10.40 -5.50
C TYR A 19 1.89 8.98 -6.04
N ALA A 20 1.86 8.80 -7.36
CA ALA A 20 2.13 7.52 -8.00
C ALA A 20 3.57 7.05 -7.77
N LEU A 21 4.55 7.97 -7.88
CA LEU A 21 5.96 7.67 -7.63
C LEU A 21 6.18 7.19 -6.18
N LEU A 22 5.59 7.88 -5.20
CA LEU A 22 5.64 7.46 -3.80
C LEU A 22 4.95 6.11 -3.60
N GLY A 23 3.81 5.88 -4.26
CA GLY A 23 3.13 4.59 -4.25
C GLY A 23 3.99 3.44 -4.80
N VAL A 24 4.75 3.67 -5.87
CA VAL A 24 5.69 2.68 -6.44
C VAL A 24 6.82 2.37 -5.46
N VAL A 25 7.44 3.39 -4.87
CA VAL A 25 8.51 3.21 -3.86
C VAL A 25 7.97 2.43 -2.66
N PHE A 26 6.78 2.79 -2.18
CA PHE A 26 6.11 2.06 -1.09
C PHE A 26 5.80 0.62 -1.49
N ALA A 27 5.25 0.38 -2.67
CA ALA A 27 4.90 -0.97 -3.13
C ALA A 27 6.14 -1.87 -3.24
N LEU A 28 7.29 -1.34 -3.68
CA LEU A 28 8.55 -2.09 -3.69
C LEU A 28 9.00 -2.48 -2.27
N ALA A 29 8.93 -1.54 -1.31
CA ALA A 29 9.24 -1.83 0.09
C ALA A 29 8.23 -2.81 0.72
N PHE A 30 6.95 -2.68 0.38
CA PHE A 30 5.87 -3.51 0.88
C PHE A 30 5.95 -4.94 0.33
N VAL A 31 6.24 -5.12 -0.96
CA VAL A 31 6.37 -6.44 -1.58
C VAL A 31 7.61 -7.20 -1.06
N THR A 32 8.69 -6.48 -0.73
CA THR A 32 9.93 -7.07 -0.21
C THR A 32 9.85 -7.39 1.29
N VAL A 33 9.31 -6.47 2.10
CA VAL A 33 9.31 -6.56 3.58
C VAL A 33 7.90 -6.73 4.16
N GLY A 34 6.92 -5.96 3.68
CA GLY A 34 5.55 -5.91 4.22
C GLY A 34 4.77 -7.21 4.04
N VAL A 35 4.88 -7.88 2.88
CA VAL A 35 4.19 -9.14 2.56
C VAL A 35 4.52 -10.24 3.56
N LYS A 36 5.81 -10.38 3.92
CA LYS A 36 6.25 -11.36 4.92
C LYS A 36 5.72 -11.06 6.33
N ARG A 37 5.47 -9.79 6.65
CA ARG A 37 5.02 -9.34 7.98
C ARG A 37 3.51 -9.47 8.18
N ILE A 38 2.74 -9.24 7.12
CA ILE A 38 1.27 -9.32 7.16
C ILE A 38 0.79 -10.76 7.00
N ASP A 39 1.47 -11.55 6.18
CA ASP A 39 1.06 -12.91 5.90
C ASP A 39 2.26 -13.87 5.95
N SER A 40 2.39 -14.59 7.07
CA SER A 40 3.43 -15.63 7.23
C SER A 40 3.21 -16.82 6.28
N GLN A 41 2.00 -16.99 5.75
CA GLN A 41 1.66 -18.02 4.75
C GLN A 41 2.04 -17.59 3.31
N ALA A 42 2.32 -16.30 3.08
CA ALA A 42 2.82 -15.82 1.79
C ALA A 42 4.25 -16.28 1.46
N ASN A 43 4.91 -17.04 2.35
CA ASN A 43 6.14 -17.77 2.02
C ASN A 43 5.94 -18.81 0.89
N GLY A 44 4.71 -19.30 0.66
CA GLY A 44 4.40 -20.18 -0.48
C GLY A 44 3.95 -19.44 -1.75
N GLY A 45 3.56 -18.17 -1.64
CA GLY A 45 3.14 -17.34 -2.76
C GLY A 45 4.36 -16.80 -3.51
N GLY A 46 4.75 -17.48 -4.59
CA GLY A 46 5.88 -17.07 -5.43
C GLY A 46 5.75 -15.67 -6.06
N ILE A 47 6.69 -15.34 -6.94
CA ILE A 47 6.78 -14.04 -7.65
C ILE A 47 5.44 -13.61 -8.30
N ALA A 48 4.60 -14.55 -8.74
CA ALA A 48 3.28 -14.28 -9.29
C ALA A 48 2.32 -13.58 -8.31
N PHE A 49 2.30 -13.97 -7.03
CA PHE A 49 1.47 -13.31 -6.02
C PHE A 49 1.92 -11.86 -5.80
N ARG A 50 3.23 -11.65 -5.75
CA ARG A 50 3.84 -10.32 -5.59
C ARG A 50 3.51 -9.39 -6.75
N LEU A 51 3.57 -9.90 -7.98
CA LEU A 51 3.16 -9.15 -9.18
C LEU A 51 1.67 -8.80 -9.17
N LEU A 52 0.83 -9.70 -8.67
CA LEU A 52 -0.62 -9.50 -8.65
C LEU A 52 -1.04 -8.44 -7.61
N ILE A 53 -0.39 -8.41 -6.44
CA ILE A 53 -0.67 -7.40 -5.41
C ILE A 53 0.05 -6.07 -5.65
N PHE A 54 1.09 -6.03 -6.49
CA PHE A 54 1.88 -4.83 -6.75
C PHE A 54 1.04 -3.65 -7.24
N PRO A 55 0.21 -3.75 -8.31
CA PRO A 55 -0.59 -2.61 -8.77
C PRO A 55 -1.61 -2.14 -7.71
N GLY A 56 -2.22 -3.08 -6.96
CA GLY A 56 -3.09 -2.74 -5.85
C GLY A 56 -2.36 -2.04 -4.71
N SER A 57 -1.09 -2.43 -4.46
CA SER A 57 -0.26 -1.83 -3.43
C SER A 57 0.20 -0.41 -3.78
N VAL A 58 0.44 -0.15 -5.07
CA VAL A 58 0.73 1.20 -5.58
C VAL A 58 -0.49 2.10 -5.43
N ALA A 59 -1.68 1.63 -5.81
CA ALA A 59 -2.90 2.43 -5.76
C ALA A 59 -3.33 2.76 -4.31
N PHE A 60 -3.28 1.75 -3.43
CA PHE A 60 -3.76 1.85 -2.05
C PHE A 60 -2.63 1.99 -1.02
N TRP A 61 -1.48 2.53 -1.43
CA TRP A 61 -0.31 2.69 -0.56
C TRP A 61 -0.59 3.42 0.77
N PRO A 62 -1.44 4.47 0.87
CA PRO A 62 -1.66 5.17 2.15
C PRO A 62 -2.41 4.28 3.14
N LEU A 63 -3.37 3.51 2.64
CA LEU A 63 -4.16 2.58 3.44
C LEU A 63 -3.29 1.41 3.92
N LEU A 64 -2.44 0.87 3.03
CA LEU A 64 -1.50 -0.20 3.36
C LEU A 64 -0.41 0.29 4.31
N LEU A 65 0.10 1.51 4.15
CA LEU A 65 1.05 2.14 5.06
C LEU A 65 0.42 2.26 6.46
N ARG A 66 -0.81 2.77 6.55
CA ARG A 66 -1.54 2.83 7.83
C ARG A 66 -1.70 1.45 8.45
N ARG A 67 -2.05 0.43 7.67
CA ARG A 67 -2.23 -0.94 8.15
C ARG A 67 -0.89 -1.60 8.55
N TRP A 68 0.20 -1.25 7.86
CA TRP A 68 1.55 -1.74 8.17
C TRP A 68 2.10 -1.12 9.47
N ILE A 69 1.84 0.17 9.69
CA ILE A 69 2.23 0.89 10.93
C ILE A 69 1.35 0.46 12.11
N ALA A 70 0.03 0.31 11.90
CA ALA A 70 -0.92 -0.06 12.96
C ALA A 70 -0.66 -1.46 13.55
N GLY A 71 0.06 -2.33 12.83
CA GLY A 71 0.32 -3.70 13.27
C GLY A 71 -0.97 -4.52 13.38
N LYS A 72 -0.84 -5.82 13.67
CA LYS A 72 -2.00 -6.67 13.95
C LYS A 72 -2.71 -6.15 15.20
N SER A 73 -3.71 -5.30 15.03
CA SER A 73 -4.78 -5.20 16.02
C SER A 73 -5.54 -6.51 15.93
N GLU A 74 -5.02 -7.55 16.59
CA GLU A 74 -5.84 -8.70 16.93
C GLU A 74 -7.08 -8.13 17.63
N PRO A 75 -8.30 -8.44 17.16
CA PRO A 75 -9.50 -8.15 17.93
C PRO A 75 -9.23 -8.68 19.35
N PRO A 76 -9.61 -7.94 20.41
CA PRO A 76 -9.40 -8.41 21.78
C PRO A 76 -9.83 -9.88 21.86
N GLU A 77 -8.90 -10.76 22.18
CA GLU A 77 -9.17 -12.18 22.29
C GLU A 77 -10.30 -12.32 23.31
N GLU A 78 -11.47 -12.72 22.83
CA GLU A 78 -12.68 -12.74 23.64
C GLU A 78 -12.49 -13.84 24.69
N ARG A 79 -12.10 -13.43 25.91
CA ARG A 79 -11.95 -14.30 27.08
C ARG A 79 -13.32 -14.77 27.57
N ASN A 80 -14.03 -15.51 26.73
CA ASN A 80 -15.19 -16.26 27.18
C ASN A 80 -14.74 -17.60 27.78
N PRO A 81 -15.35 -18.08 28.88
CA PRO A 81 -14.96 -19.30 29.60
C PRO A 81 -15.08 -20.62 28.81
N HIS A 82 -15.34 -20.57 27.51
CA HIS A 82 -15.70 -21.70 26.66
C HIS A 82 -14.57 -22.19 25.74
N ARG A 83 -13.34 -21.68 25.88
CA ARG A 83 -12.13 -22.25 25.26
C ARG A 83 -11.13 -22.70 26.32
#